data_AF-A0A384AFS7-F1
#
_entry.id   AF-A0A384AFS7-F1
#
_cell.length_a   1.000
_cell.length_b   1.000
_cell.length_c   1.000
_cell.angle_alpha   90.00
_cell.angle_beta   90.00
_cell.angle_gamma   90.00
#
_symmetry.space_group_name_H-M   'P 1'
#
loop_
_entity.id
_entity.type
_entity.pdbx_description
1 polymer ?
#
loop_
_entity_poly.entity_id
_entity_poly.type
_entity_poly.pdbx_seq_one_letter_code
_entity_poly.pdbx_strand_id
1 'polypeptide(L)'
;MEILIEDPITTCLSPSVYDMICKLGFEARENCDISSIVTQNGEVCWTTITDCVVYTESAQGLDYGGSVRLLGPVCQAVHLHLSSLTKGQFETRYSPGLQWTGVPELFPEMFDALGSLQSLAISLSLMKLTSCLERALADVYLLIGKECPFLLRDLIASEALAQVFGQSVMDVLKVFVGSPCGLNLRNVLWHGFAAPQEIPPKYCSMMILLTAGLGQLLKGYLQQTKFTLARRPFVTLTSLEDLIVFPDVTYEVLSVLEEVMKKSTFILKIMLPYWEVALINFKSNRFADCAILLLVQLETGLRKVFATVNKCPRRLLTAESTALYTTFDEILAKHLNDGKINQLPLFLGEPAMQEKAAVRALVSVAEAYGARCHPVSQLKKQVLSCERSIGVWPLLPLPEGSEREAQRSEGNSEINACHSLITEIVAELCHHVPETHRVPHDSEHLPPEKWPQLLRELCSIPVRTLFCPRAVLEVLAVLRKIGAHCRRVCGQVAACAELRRRQWEDRSLRSRQRRNYLRLVHSIKLLSPMLSLILLLIALELVNIHVVLGKNTSEYQQYLRFLKSILQYTENLAAYTSQDKNKWDEAVNLTQAALLKIWTFSEKKQMLIHLAKKSTSKVV
;
A
#
# COMPACT_ATOMS: atom_id res chain seq x y z
N MET A 1 13.62 4.79 45.96
CA MET A 1 14.21 4.32 44.69
C MET A 1 14.66 5.57 43.97
N GLU A 2 15.96 5.85 44.01
CA GLU A 2 16.53 7.07 43.43
C GLU A 2 16.22 7.11 41.93
N ILE A 3 15.46 8.12 41.53
CA ILE A 3 15.21 8.46 40.13
C ILE A 3 16.55 9.01 39.63
N LEU A 4 17.34 8.14 38.99
CA LEU A 4 18.41 8.57 38.12
C LEU A 4 17.81 9.63 37.19
N ILE A 5 18.30 10.87 37.32
CA ILE A 5 17.96 11.96 36.42
C ILE A 5 18.55 11.54 35.07
N GLU A 6 17.75 10.82 34.27
CA GLU A 6 18.04 10.62 32.86
C GLU A 6 18.23 12.02 32.24
N ASP A 7 19.33 12.20 31.50
CA ASP A 7 19.56 13.42 30.74
C ASP A 7 18.27 13.80 29.99
N PRO A 8 17.86 15.08 29.98
CA PRO A 8 16.64 15.48 29.31
C PRO A 8 16.76 15.08 27.83
N ILE A 9 15.88 14.20 27.38
CA ILE A 9 15.81 13.77 25.97
C ILE A 9 15.69 15.02 25.10
N THR A 10 16.73 15.29 24.31
CA THR A 10 16.84 16.49 23.45
C THR A 10 16.39 16.22 22.01
N THR A 11 16.36 14.96 21.58
CA THR A 11 15.97 14.51 20.25
C THR A 11 15.33 13.13 20.30
N CYS A 12 14.40 12.83 19.38
CA CYS A 12 13.92 11.47 19.13
C CYS A 12 14.52 10.85 17.86
N LEU A 13 15.44 11.54 17.20
CA LEU A 13 16.17 11.04 16.02
C LEU A 13 17.36 10.18 16.46
N SER A 14 17.65 9.11 15.71
CA SER A 14 18.94 8.41 15.89
C SER A 14 20.09 9.35 15.48
N PRO A 15 21.31 9.17 16.00
CA PRO A 15 22.45 10.00 15.62
C PRO A 15 22.66 10.11 14.11
N SER A 16 22.54 8.99 13.38
CA SER A 16 22.68 8.98 11.92
C SER A 16 21.59 9.78 11.19
N VAL A 17 20.35 9.71 11.67
CA VAL A 17 19.23 10.45 11.05
C VAL A 17 19.29 11.92 11.43
N TYR A 18 19.66 12.23 12.67
CA TYR A 18 19.91 13.60 13.12
C TYR A 18 21.00 14.25 12.28
N ASP A 19 22.15 13.59 12.10
CA ASP A 19 23.24 14.13 11.30
C ASP A 19 22.83 14.31 9.82
N MET A 20 22.11 13.35 9.24
CA MET A 20 21.61 13.41 7.86
C MET A 20 20.64 14.59 7.64
N ILE A 21 19.72 14.85 8.58
CA ILE A 21 18.67 15.89 8.42
C ILE A 21 19.16 17.26 8.89
N CYS A 22 19.82 17.32 10.04
CA CYS A 22 20.10 18.59 10.73
C CYS A 22 21.46 19.20 10.34
N LYS A 23 22.42 18.39 9.88
CA LYS A 23 23.80 18.85 9.63
C LYS A 23 24.22 18.72 8.18
N LEU A 24 24.08 17.53 7.60
CA LEU A 24 24.67 17.19 6.31
C LEU A 24 24.21 18.12 5.19
N GLY A 25 25.17 18.60 4.38
CA GLY A 25 24.89 19.54 3.27
C GLY A 25 24.69 21.00 3.69
N PHE A 26 24.68 21.30 4.99
CA PHE A 26 24.66 22.68 5.51
C PHE A 26 25.96 23.07 6.22
N GLU A 27 26.99 22.22 6.13
CA GLU A 27 28.30 22.37 6.76
C GLU A 27 29.15 23.44 6.05
N ALA A 28 29.01 23.54 4.72
CA ALA A 28 29.75 24.50 3.89
C ALA A 28 28.88 25.68 3.46
N ARG A 29 29.47 26.89 3.42
CA ARG A 29 28.85 28.11 2.87
C ARG A 29 29.09 28.26 1.37
N GLU A 30 29.01 27.17 0.62
CA GLU A 30 29.09 27.26 -0.84
C GLU A 30 27.81 27.94 -1.35
N ASN A 31 27.99 29.08 -2.01
CA ASN A 31 26.88 29.84 -2.58
C ASN A 31 26.54 29.24 -3.96
N CYS A 32 25.43 28.52 -4.04
CA CYS A 32 24.85 28.14 -5.31
C CYS A 32 24.10 29.36 -5.89
N ASP A 33 24.39 29.73 -7.15
CA ASP A 33 23.68 30.81 -7.82
C ASP A 33 22.25 30.38 -8.15
N ILE A 34 21.26 31.10 -7.62
CA ILE A 34 19.84 30.84 -7.87
C ILE A 34 19.50 30.87 -9.36
N SER A 35 20.22 31.66 -10.18
CA SER A 35 19.98 31.75 -11.63
C SER A 35 20.19 30.41 -12.35
N SER A 36 21.01 29.53 -11.77
CA SER A 36 21.24 28.17 -12.27
C SER A 36 20.11 27.20 -11.88
N ILE A 37 19.30 27.52 -10.88
CA ILE A 37 18.23 26.65 -10.34
C ILE A 37 16.85 27.09 -10.82
N VAL A 38 16.61 28.40 -10.92
CA VAL A 38 15.32 28.97 -11.30
C VAL A 38 15.51 30.14 -12.26
N THR A 39 14.77 30.15 -13.36
CA THR A 39 14.74 31.29 -14.29
C THR A 39 14.01 32.50 -13.70
N GLN A 40 14.16 33.66 -14.32
CA GLN A 40 13.42 34.87 -13.93
C GLN A 40 11.88 34.69 -13.99
N ASN A 41 11.38 33.74 -14.78
CA ASN A 41 9.94 33.46 -14.87
C ASN A 41 9.48 32.37 -13.91
N GLY A 42 10.37 31.83 -13.06
CA GLY A 42 10.03 30.77 -12.11
C GLY A 42 10.13 29.36 -12.64
N GLU A 43 10.69 29.17 -13.83
CA GLU A 43 10.89 27.83 -14.38
C GLU A 43 12.04 27.14 -13.65
N VAL A 44 11.82 25.88 -13.26
CA VAL A 44 12.80 25.09 -12.53
C VAL A 44 13.81 24.48 -13.50
N CYS A 45 15.09 24.82 -13.33
CA CYS A 45 16.20 24.26 -14.07
C CYS A 45 16.58 22.91 -13.47
N TRP A 46 15.91 21.84 -13.92
CA TRP A 46 16.08 20.51 -13.35
C TRP A 46 17.51 19.96 -13.42
N THR A 47 18.26 20.24 -14.49
CA THR A 47 19.62 19.73 -14.68
C THR A 47 20.52 20.01 -13.48
N THR A 48 20.56 21.27 -13.01
CA THR A 48 21.33 21.68 -11.83
C THR A 48 20.96 20.91 -10.57
N ILE A 49 19.67 20.62 -10.38
CA ILE A 49 19.19 19.87 -9.22
C ILE A 49 19.52 18.38 -9.36
N THR A 50 19.33 17.81 -10.55
CA THR A 50 19.57 16.38 -10.80
C THR A 50 21.04 16.01 -10.81
N ASP A 51 21.93 16.94 -11.18
CA ASP A 51 23.38 16.75 -11.16
C ASP A 51 23.93 16.64 -9.72
N CYS A 52 23.15 17.08 -8.73
CA CYS A 52 23.48 16.90 -7.31
C CYS A 52 23.16 15.49 -6.78
N VAL A 53 22.53 14.62 -7.57
CA VAL A 53 22.18 13.26 -7.17
C VAL A 53 23.33 12.30 -7.47
N VAL A 54 23.82 11.61 -6.44
CA VAL A 54 24.95 10.69 -6.52
C VAL A 54 24.44 9.24 -6.57
N TYR A 55 25.01 8.45 -7.47
CA TYR A 55 24.72 7.03 -7.60
C TYR A 55 25.84 6.20 -6.99
N THR A 56 25.49 5.06 -6.39
CA THR A 56 26.45 4.09 -5.86
C THR A 56 27.34 3.53 -6.98
N GLU A 57 28.52 3.00 -6.65
CA GLU A 57 29.48 2.43 -7.62
C GLU A 57 28.87 1.34 -8.52
N SER A 58 27.87 0.61 -8.03
CA SER A 58 27.13 -0.39 -8.81
C SER A 58 26.14 0.20 -9.83
N ALA A 59 25.93 1.51 -9.82
CA ALA A 59 24.91 2.27 -10.57
C ALA A 59 23.45 1.77 -10.37
N GLN A 60 23.20 0.84 -9.45
CA GLN A 60 21.87 0.26 -9.20
C GLN A 60 21.10 0.96 -8.07
N GLY A 61 21.75 1.85 -7.31
CA GLY A 61 21.14 2.56 -6.19
C GLY A 61 21.71 3.96 -5.97
N LEU A 62 21.03 4.76 -5.16
CA LEU A 62 21.42 6.13 -4.81
C LEU A 62 22.35 6.14 -3.59
N ASP A 63 23.42 6.93 -3.67
CA ASP A 63 24.14 7.38 -2.48
C ASP A 63 23.37 8.55 -1.87
N TYR A 64 22.50 8.24 -0.91
CA TYR A 64 21.68 9.24 -0.24
C TYR A 64 22.50 10.26 0.54
N GLY A 65 23.59 9.84 1.19
CA GLY A 65 24.44 10.76 1.95
C GLY A 65 25.18 11.73 1.03
N GLY A 66 25.79 11.22 -0.03
CA GLY A 66 26.42 12.03 -1.07
C GLY A 66 25.43 13.01 -1.72
N SER A 67 24.23 12.52 -2.05
CA SER A 67 23.18 13.36 -2.66
C SER A 67 22.71 14.47 -1.72
N VAL A 68 22.46 14.18 -0.44
CA VAL A 68 22.06 15.20 0.55
C VAL A 68 23.15 16.26 0.72
N ARG A 69 24.43 15.84 0.73
CA ARG A 69 25.56 16.77 0.84
C ARG A 69 25.58 17.78 -0.30
N LEU A 70 25.34 17.35 -1.54
CA LEU A 70 25.32 18.23 -2.72
C LEU A 70 24.02 19.03 -2.86
N LEU A 71 22.88 18.46 -2.45
CA LEU A 71 21.58 19.14 -2.49
C LEU A 71 21.43 20.21 -1.40
N GLY A 72 22.21 20.15 -0.31
CA GLY A 72 22.13 21.10 0.80
C GLY A 72 22.33 22.58 0.37
N PRO A 73 23.42 22.93 -0.34
CA PRO A 73 23.61 24.28 -0.89
C PRO A 73 22.49 24.73 -1.84
N VAL A 74 21.96 23.82 -2.66
CA VAL A 74 20.80 24.09 -3.53
C VAL A 74 19.56 24.43 -2.70
N CYS A 75 19.27 23.66 -1.65
CA CYS A 75 18.17 23.95 -0.72
C CYS A 75 18.33 25.32 -0.06
N GLN A 76 19.56 25.69 0.31
CA GLN A 76 19.86 27.01 0.89
C GLN A 76 19.59 28.14 -0.10
N ALA A 77 20.05 28.02 -1.35
CA ALA A 77 19.82 29.03 -2.38
C ALA A 77 18.33 29.21 -2.68
N VAL A 78 17.59 28.11 -2.80
CA VAL A 78 16.13 28.13 -2.99
C VAL A 78 15.41 28.78 -1.81
N HIS A 79 15.84 28.48 -0.58
CA HIS A 79 15.27 29.11 0.61
C HIS A 79 15.45 30.63 0.60
N LEU A 80 16.68 31.11 0.36
CA LEU A 80 16.97 32.54 0.29
C LEU A 80 16.17 33.22 -0.82
N HIS A 81 16.04 32.57 -1.97
CA HIS A 81 15.22 33.06 -3.07
C HIS A 81 13.76 33.20 -2.70
N LEU A 82 13.13 32.13 -2.19
CA LEU A 82 11.72 32.20 -1.79
C LEU A 82 11.49 33.24 -0.69
N SER A 83 12.39 33.33 0.30
CA SER A 83 12.32 34.36 1.35
C SER A 83 12.48 35.79 0.84
N SER A 84 13.07 36.00 -0.34
CA SER A 84 13.22 37.33 -0.95
C SER A 84 11.96 37.80 -1.71
N LEU A 85 11.02 36.90 -1.99
CA LEU A 85 9.83 37.21 -2.76
C LEU A 85 8.74 37.82 -1.88
N THR A 86 7.92 38.68 -2.45
CA THR A 86 6.62 39.00 -1.88
C THR A 86 5.61 37.89 -2.18
N LYS A 87 4.53 37.81 -1.38
CA LYS A 87 3.44 36.85 -1.62
C LYS A 87 2.88 36.92 -3.04
N GLY A 88 2.65 38.13 -3.55
CA GLY A 88 2.17 38.33 -4.93
C GLY A 88 3.17 37.87 -6.00
N GLN A 89 4.47 38.06 -5.77
CA GLN A 89 5.51 37.55 -6.67
C GLN A 89 5.57 36.01 -6.64
N PHE A 90 5.50 35.41 -5.45
CA PHE A 90 5.43 33.96 -5.29
C PHE A 90 4.22 33.38 -6.02
N GLU A 91 3.03 33.95 -5.80
CA GLU A 91 1.79 33.48 -6.43
C GLU A 91 1.84 33.61 -7.96
N THR A 92 2.31 34.75 -8.47
CA THR A 92 2.45 34.96 -9.92
C THR A 92 3.41 33.96 -10.55
N ARG A 93 4.52 33.66 -9.87
CA ARG A 93 5.61 32.86 -10.40
C ARG A 93 5.40 31.35 -10.26
N TYR A 94 4.81 30.88 -9.15
CA TYR A 94 4.75 29.45 -8.80
C TYR A 94 3.34 28.86 -8.73
N SER A 95 2.29 29.64 -8.40
CA SER A 95 0.92 29.09 -8.32
C SER A 95 0.44 28.38 -9.59
N PRO A 96 0.81 28.81 -10.83
CA PRO A 96 0.48 28.05 -12.04
C PRO A 96 1.05 26.63 -12.04
N GLY A 97 2.29 26.45 -11.55
CA GLY A 97 2.97 25.16 -11.43
C GLY A 97 2.46 24.30 -10.27
N LEU A 98 1.60 24.85 -9.40
CA LEU A 98 1.08 24.15 -8.22
C LEU A 98 -0.37 23.65 -8.41
N GLN A 99 -1.06 24.08 -9.48
CA GLN A 99 -2.46 23.73 -9.75
C GLN A 99 -2.71 22.23 -9.89
N TRP A 100 -1.72 21.47 -10.37
CA TRP A 100 -1.85 20.03 -10.61
C TRP A 100 -2.08 19.22 -9.33
N THR A 101 -1.67 19.75 -8.18
CA THR A 101 -1.80 19.10 -6.87
C THR A 101 -3.25 18.92 -6.40
N GLY A 102 -4.14 19.76 -6.93
CA GLY A 102 -5.55 19.76 -6.59
C GLY A 102 -5.95 20.49 -5.31
N VAL A 103 -4.97 21.06 -4.59
CA VAL A 103 -5.17 21.94 -3.42
C VAL A 103 -4.18 23.12 -3.45
N PRO A 104 -4.15 23.93 -4.53
CA PRO A 104 -3.17 25.01 -4.70
C PRO A 104 -3.20 26.08 -3.59
N GLU A 105 -4.34 26.26 -2.92
CA GLU A 105 -4.55 27.18 -1.80
C GLU A 105 -3.65 26.87 -0.59
N LEU A 106 -3.12 25.65 -0.52
CA LEU A 106 -2.23 25.22 0.55
C LEU A 106 -0.86 25.93 0.50
N PHE A 107 -0.36 26.27 -0.68
CA PHE A 107 1.02 26.74 -0.86
C PHE A 107 1.25 28.21 -0.43
N PRO A 108 0.31 29.15 -0.65
CA PRO A 108 0.41 30.48 -0.05
C PRO A 108 0.51 30.44 1.49
N GLU A 109 -0.24 29.56 2.17
CA GLU A 109 -0.11 29.40 3.63
C GLU A 109 1.29 28.88 4.03
N MET A 110 1.87 27.96 3.26
CA MET A 110 3.23 27.47 3.49
C MET A 110 4.29 28.55 3.24
N PHE A 111 4.06 29.42 2.26
CA PHE A 111 4.93 30.55 1.97
C PHE A 111 4.91 31.54 3.15
N ASP A 112 3.74 31.87 3.69
CA ASP A 112 3.60 32.70 4.88
C ASP A 112 4.30 32.05 6.09
N ALA A 113 4.20 30.72 6.23
CA ALA A 113 4.90 29.97 7.28
C ALA A 113 6.44 30.10 7.15
N LEU A 114 7.00 30.08 5.94
CA LEU A 114 8.44 30.31 5.70
C LEU A 114 8.88 31.70 6.16
N GLY A 115 8.03 32.73 5.97
CA GLY A 115 8.31 34.09 6.41
C GLY A 115 8.23 34.29 7.93
N SER A 116 7.38 33.51 8.61
CA SER A 116 7.24 33.60 10.08
C SER A 116 8.42 32.99 10.86
N LEU A 117 9.24 32.16 10.21
CA LEU A 117 10.34 31.39 10.82
C LEU A 117 9.93 30.55 12.05
N GLN A 118 8.62 30.32 12.25
CA GLN A 118 8.13 29.44 13.30
C GLN A 118 8.41 27.99 12.91
N SER A 119 9.32 27.35 13.63
CA SER A 119 9.82 26.01 13.30
C SER A 119 8.72 24.93 13.26
N LEU A 120 7.67 25.07 14.06
CA LEU A 120 6.49 24.21 14.03
C LEU A 120 5.63 24.41 12.77
N ALA A 121 5.51 25.64 12.28
CA ALA A 121 4.76 25.93 11.06
C ALA A 121 5.43 25.23 9.87
N ILE A 122 6.77 25.18 9.83
CA ILE A 122 7.54 24.43 8.83
C ILE A 122 7.23 22.92 8.89
N SER A 123 7.25 22.33 10.08
CA SER A 123 6.93 20.91 10.28
C SER A 123 5.51 20.59 9.79
N LEU A 124 4.54 21.42 10.17
CA LEU A 124 3.14 21.28 9.75
C LEU A 124 2.98 21.45 8.23
N SER A 125 3.64 22.44 7.64
CA SER A 125 3.69 22.64 6.19
C SER A 125 4.24 21.41 5.47
N LEU A 126 5.36 20.85 5.90
CA LEU A 126 5.92 19.64 5.27
C LEU A 126 4.99 18.41 5.40
N MET A 127 4.31 18.23 6.53
CA MET A 127 3.31 17.16 6.67
C MET A 127 2.16 17.30 5.68
N LYS A 128 1.61 18.53 5.53
CA LYS A 128 0.55 18.80 4.55
C LYS A 128 1.05 18.64 3.11
N LEU A 129 2.25 19.14 2.80
CA LEU A 129 2.86 19.09 1.47
C LEU A 129 3.08 17.64 1.05
N THR A 130 3.70 16.82 1.91
CA THR A 130 4.02 15.43 1.57
C THR A 130 2.76 14.59 1.32
N SER A 131 1.69 14.77 2.12
CA SER A 131 0.40 14.11 1.89
C SER A 131 -0.30 14.58 0.61
N CYS A 132 -0.23 15.88 0.32
CA CYS A 132 -0.73 16.46 -0.92
C CYS A 132 0.01 15.90 -2.16
N LEU A 133 1.34 15.88 -2.10
CA LEU A 133 2.21 15.40 -3.17
C LEU A 133 2.01 13.90 -3.43
N GLU A 134 1.94 13.08 -2.39
CA GLU A 134 1.66 11.64 -2.51
C GLU A 134 0.35 11.39 -3.27
N ARG A 135 -0.72 12.11 -2.92
CA ARG A 135 -1.99 12.02 -3.62
C ARG A 135 -1.87 12.45 -5.09
N ALA A 136 -1.25 13.60 -5.35
CA ALA A 136 -1.13 14.17 -6.68
C ALA A 136 -0.29 13.26 -7.61
N LEU A 137 0.82 12.72 -7.12
CA LEU A 137 1.65 11.76 -7.85
C LEU A 137 0.87 10.49 -8.20
N ALA A 138 0.03 9.99 -7.30
CA ALA A 138 -0.80 8.84 -7.61
C ALA A 138 -1.91 9.13 -8.63
N ASP A 139 -2.41 10.38 -8.72
CA ASP A 139 -3.30 10.80 -9.82
C ASP A 139 -2.55 10.80 -11.16
N VAL A 140 -1.31 11.30 -11.17
CA VAL A 140 -0.44 11.28 -12.37
C VAL A 140 -0.08 9.86 -12.78
N TYR A 141 0.24 8.99 -11.83
CA TYR A 141 0.54 7.58 -12.12
C TYR A 141 -0.59 6.92 -12.91
N LEU A 142 -1.84 7.21 -12.56
CA LEU A 142 -3.03 6.62 -13.20
C LEU A 142 -3.27 7.10 -14.64
N LEU A 143 -2.49 8.07 -15.15
CA LEU A 143 -2.47 8.41 -16.57
C LEU A 143 -1.93 7.25 -17.42
N ILE A 144 -0.94 6.53 -16.90
CA ILE A 144 -0.19 5.48 -17.63
C ILE A 144 -0.43 4.12 -16.98
N GLY A 145 -0.26 4.06 -15.67
CA GLY A 145 -0.37 2.85 -14.88
C GLY A 145 -1.81 2.49 -14.56
N LYS A 146 -2.09 1.18 -14.54
CA LYS A 146 -3.44 0.66 -14.21
C LYS A 146 -3.59 0.30 -12.72
N GLU A 147 -2.49 0.00 -12.05
CA GLU A 147 -2.44 -0.42 -10.64
C GLU A 147 -1.42 0.46 -9.91
N CYS A 148 -1.90 1.51 -9.23
CA CYS A 148 -1.05 2.40 -8.45
C CYS A 148 -0.38 1.64 -7.30
N PRO A 149 0.93 1.80 -7.09
CA PRO A 149 1.63 1.24 -5.94
C PRO A 149 0.98 1.70 -4.63
N PHE A 150 1.05 0.83 -3.62
CA PHE A 150 0.47 1.08 -2.30
C PHE A 150 1.36 1.99 -1.43
N LEU A 151 2.68 1.86 -1.55
CA LEU A 151 3.63 2.66 -0.77
C LEU A 151 4.15 3.85 -1.60
N LEU A 152 4.30 5.02 -0.98
CA LEU A 152 4.87 6.21 -1.60
C LEU A 152 6.26 5.94 -2.21
N ARG A 153 7.12 5.19 -1.52
CA ARG A 153 8.44 4.80 -2.04
C ARG A 153 8.34 4.07 -3.38
N ASP A 154 7.42 3.12 -3.47
CA ASP A 154 7.24 2.28 -4.65
C ASP A 154 6.54 3.08 -5.78
N LEU A 155 5.68 4.04 -5.41
CA LEU A 155 5.08 5.01 -6.33
C LEU A 155 6.17 5.89 -6.98
N ILE A 156 7.02 6.51 -6.17
CA ILE A 156 8.13 7.38 -6.64
C ILE A 156 9.14 6.55 -7.46
N ALA A 157 9.35 5.28 -7.14
CA ALA A 157 10.24 4.39 -7.88
C ALA A 157 9.63 3.81 -9.16
N SER A 158 8.39 4.15 -9.51
CA SER A 158 7.71 3.56 -10.65
C SER A 158 8.17 4.11 -12.00
N GLU A 159 8.30 3.23 -12.99
CA GLU A 159 8.57 3.60 -14.38
C GLU A 159 7.50 4.53 -14.96
N ALA A 160 6.24 4.39 -14.53
CA ALA A 160 5.15 5.24 -14.98
C ALA A 160 5.37 6.71 -14.60
N LEU A 161 5.84 7.00 -13.38
CA LEU A 161 6.17 8.37 -13.01
C LEU A 161 7.48 8.84 -13.65
N ALA A 162 8.47 7.95 -13.78
CA ALA A 162 9.71 8.26 -14.49
C ALA A 162 9.47 8.59 -15.97
N GLN A 163 8.46 8.00 -16.61
CA GLN A 163 8.07 8.33 -17.98
C GLN A 163 7.48 9.75 -18.09
N VAL A 164 6.79 10.24 -17.06
CA VAL A 164 6.17 11.57 -17.06
C VAL A 164 7.19 12.65 -16.67
N PHE A 165 7.94 12.42 -15.58
CA PHE A 165 8.78 13.43 -14.95
C PHE A 165 10.27 13.27 -15.26
N GLY A 166 10.71 12.12 -15.76
CA GLY A 166 12.12 11.76 -15.92
C GLY A 166 12.67 11.01 -14.71
N GLN A 167 13.54 10.02 -14.97
CA GLN A 167 14.12 9.17 -13.92
C GLN A 167 14.93 9.99 -12.89
N SER A 168 15.79 10.89 -13.37
CA SER A 168 16.62 11.73 -12.52
C SER A 168 15.82 12.65 -11.58
N VAL A 169 14.70 13.19 -12.06
CA VAL A 169 13.77 14.00 -11.26
C VAL A 169 13.12 13.17 -10.15
N MET A 170 12.68 11.94 -10.49
CA MET A 170 12.14 11.02 -9.50
C MET A 170 13.19 10.61 -8.46
N ASP A 171 14.45 10.48 -8.87
CA ASP A 171 15.56 10.17 -7.96
C ASP A 171 15.83 11.29 -6.96
N VAL A 172 15.69 12.57 -7.35
CA VAL A 172 15.69 13.69 -6.40
C VAL A 172 14.59 13.50 -5.34
N LEU A 173 13.35 13.19 -5.74
CA LEU A 173 12.25 12.96 -4.77
C LEU A 173 12.52 11.78 -3.83
N LYS A 174 13.18 10.71 -4.31
CA LYS A 174 13.57 9.57 -3.47
C LYS A 174 14.48 9.99 -2.32
N VAL A 175 15.34 10.99 -2.51
CA VAL A 175 16.24 11.54 -1.47
C VAL A 175 15.44 12.23 -0.37
N PHE A 176 14.41 13.01 -0.71
CA PHE A 176 13.65 13.80 0.28
C PHE A 176 12.58 13.00 1.03
N VAL A 177 11.76 12.19 0.34
CA VAL A 177 10.52 11.63 0.91
C VAL A 177 10.31 10.13 0.64
N GLY A 178 11.14 9.50 -0.18
CA GLY A 178 10.91 8.12 -0.64
C GLY A 178 11.53 7.05 0.23
N SER A 179 12.85 7.10 0.44
CA SER A 179 13.61 6.00 1.05
C SER A 179 13.91 6.24 2.54
N PRO A 180 13.86 5.20 3.40
CA PRO A 180 14.33 5.30 4.79
C PRO A 180 15.84 5.56 4.89
N CYS A 181 16.60 5.32 3.82
CA CYS A 181 18.02 5.65 3.76
C CYS A 181 18.29 7.10 3.31
N GLY A 182 17.26 7.81 2.83
CA GLY A 182 17.30 9.25 2.54
C GLY A 182 16.85 10.09 3.74
N LEU A 183 16.44 11.34 3.48
CA LEU A 183 15.91 12.23 4.52
C LEU A 183 14.60 11.71 5.12
N ASN A 184 13.80 11.00 4.32
CA ASN A 184 12.54 10.38 4.71
C ASN A 184 11.58 11.33 5.46
N LEU A 185 11.55 12.60 5.04
CA LEU A 185 10.91 13.69 5.79
C LEU A 185 9.45 13.39 6.13
N ARG A 186 8.72 12.75 5.21
CA ARG A 186 7.35 12.29 5.41
C ARG A 186 7.24 11.44 6.67
N ASN A 187 8.00 10.35 6.77
CA ASN A 187 7.85 9.40 7.88
C ASN A 187 8.41 9.97 9.19
N VAL A 188 9.53 10.70 9.13
CA VAL A 188 10.13 11.33 10.32
C VAL A 188 9.16 12.30 10.99
N LEU A 189 8.44 13.10 10.19
CA LEU A 189 7.43 14.04 10.69
C LEU A 189 6.13 13.35 11.12
N TRP A 190 5.53 12.51 10.27
CA TRP A 190 4.22 11.89 10.56
C TRP A 190 4.26 10.91 11.74
N HIS A 191 5.42 10.30 12.03
CA HIS A 191 5.61 9.47 13.22
C HIS A 191 6.13 10.25 14.44
N GLY A 192 6.31 11.57 14.33
CA GLY A 192 6.63 12.42 15.49
C GLY A 192 8.03 12.20 16.05
N PHE A 193 9.00 11.91 15.19
CA PHE A 193 10.40 11.80 15.61
C PHE A 193 11.11 13.16 15.61
N ALA A 194 10.73 14.07 14.72
CA ALA A 194 11.32 15.40 14.68
C ALA A 194 10.75 16.31 15.78
N ALA A 195 11.63 16.85 16.60
CA ALA A 195 11.33 17.95 17.51
C ALA A 195 11.22 19.27 16.71
N PRO A 196 10.54 20.31 17.25
CA PRO A 196 10.18 21.51 16.51
C PRO A 196 11.27 22.16 15.68
N GLN A 197 12.52 22.19 16.16
CA GLN A 197 13.64 22.89 15.53
C GLN A 197 14.55 21.98 14.67
N GLU A 198 14.25 20.69 14.60
CA GLU A 198 15.15 19.72 13.95
C GLU A 198 15.02 19.68 12.43
N ILE A 199 13.92 20.21 11.88
CA ILE A 199 13.71 20.25 10.42
C ILE A 199 14.12 21.62 9.87
N PRO A 200 15.19 21.70 9.06
CA PRO A 200 15.58 22.94 8.40
C PRO A 200 14.46 23.49 7.49
N PRO A 201 14.11 24.79 7.58
CA PRO A 201 13.13 25.44 6.69
C PRO A 201 13.45 25.30 5.21
N LYS A 202 14.74 25.15 4.89
CA LYS A 202 15.28 24.96 3.54
C LYS A 202 14.66 23.76 2.82
N TYR A 203 14.37 22.68 3.55
CA TYR A 203 13.70 21.52 2.97
C TYR A 203 12.25 21.82 2.59
N CYS A 204 11.53 22.64 3.37
CA CYS A 204 10.18 23.08 3.01
C CYS A 204 10.21 23.96 1.75
N SER A 205 11.14 24.92 1.68
CA SER A 205 11.35 25.74 0.48
C SER A 205 11.66 24.89 -0.76
N MET A 206 12.57 23.93 -0.62
CA MET A 206 12.93 23.02 -1.71
C MET A 206 11.73 22.18 -2.15
N MET A 207 10.97 21.60 -1.22
CA MET A 207 9.79 20.78 -1.55
C MET A 207 8.69 21.57 -2.24
N ILE A 208 8.48 22.85 -1.90
CA ILE A 208 7.56 23.74 -2.62
C ILE A 208 8.04 23.94 -4.07
N LEU A 209 9.32 24.25 -4.26
CA LEU A 209 9.90 24.44 -5.60
C LEU A 209 9.82 23.17 -6.45
N LEU A 210 10.20 22.02 -5.89
CA LEU A 210 10.11 20.71 -6.56
C LEU A 210 8.67 20.42 -6.98
N THR A 211 7.69 20.69 -6.12
CA THR A 211 6.26 20.48 -6.44
C THR A 211 5.80 21.37 -7.59
N ALA A 212 6.25 22.63 -7.63
CA ALA A 212 5.97 23.54 -8.74
C ALA A 212 6.65 23.08 -10.04
N GLY A 213 7.92 22.65 -9.96
CA GLY A 213 8.69 22.14 -11.09
C GLY A 213 8.10 20.86 -11.70
N LEU A 214 7.57 19.95 -10.87
CA LEU A 214 6.85 18.77 -11.34
C LEU A 214 5.60 19.19 -12.13
N GLY A 215 4.86 20.20 -11.66
CA GLY A 215 3.71 20.71 -12.38
C GLY A 215 4.07 21.32 -13.74
N GLN A 216 5.23 21.98 -13.84
CA GLN A 216 5.77 22.48 -15.11
C GLN A 216 6.06 21.34 -16.09
N LEU A 217 6.72 20.26 -15.64
CA LEU A 217 6.99 19.07 -16.45
C LEU A 217 5.70 18.36 -16.88
N LEU A 218 4.77 18.16 -15.95
CA LEU A 218 3.48 17.53 -16.22
C LEU A 218 2.68 18.30 -17.26
N LYS A 219 2.67 19.64 -17.19
CA LYS A 219 2.00 20.48 -18.18
C LYS A 219 2.54 20.20 -19.58
N GLY A 220 3.87 20.11 -19.75
CA GLY A 220 4.49 19.75 -21.02
C GLY A 220 4.08 18.35 -21.49
N TYR A 221 4.11 17.36 -20.60
CA TYR A 221 3.73 15.98 -20.91
C TYR A 221 2.27 15.86 -21.36
N LEU A 222 1.34 16.52 -20.65
CA LEU A 222 -0.10 16.50 -21.00
C LEU A 222 -0.36 17.20 -22.34
N GLN A 223 0.35 18.28 -22.65
CA GLN A 223 0.25 18.96 -23.95
C GLN A 223 0.72 18.06 -25.10
N GLN A 224 1.80 17.31 -24.91
CA GLN A 224 2.35 16.40 -25.91
C GLN A 224 1.46 15.16 -26.11
N THR A 225 0.96 14.57 -25.03
CA THR A 225 0.20 13.31 -25.08
C THR A 225 -1.31 13.50 -25.28
N LYS A 226 -1.82 14.73 -25.09
CA LYS A 226 -3.25 15.06 -25.08
C LYS A 226 -4.05 14.29 -24.03
N PHE A 227 -3.39 13.81 -22.98
CA PHE A 227 -4.06 13.19 -21.84
C PHE A 227 -4.72 14.23 -20.95
N THR A 228 -5.76 13.80 -20.24
CA THR A 228 -6.45 14.61 -19.23
C THR A 228 -6.20 14.01 -17.85
N LEU A 229 -5.67 14.83 -16.93
CA LEU A 229 -5.48 14.41 -15.55
C LEU A 229 -6.82 14.32 -14.82
N ALA A 230 -7.26 13.10 -14.52
CA ALA A 230 -8.43 12.84 -13.70
C ALA A 230 -8.04 12.79 -12.22
N ARG A 231 -8.73 13.59 -11.39
CA ARG A 231 -8.50 13.60 -9.94
C ARG A 231 -9.34 12.55 -9.25
N ARG A 232 -8.75 11.82 -8.30
CA ARG A 232 -9.53 10.95 -7.41
C ARG A 232 -10.34 11.82 -6.42
N PRO A 233 -11.58 11.44 -6.06
CA PRO A 233 -12.35 12.15 -5.06
C PRO A 233 -11.71 12.02 -3.67
N PHE A 234 -11.93 13.02 -2.80
CA PHE A 234 -11.63 12.88 -1.38
C PHE A 234 -12.57 11.87 -0.73
N VAL A 235 -12.09 11.23 0.34
CA VAL A 235 -12.96 10.41 1.20
C VAL A 235 -13.74 11.36 2.08
N THR A 236 -15.07 11.28 2.01
CA THR A 236 -15.94 12.02 2.92
C THR A 236 -16.29 11.13 4.10
N LEU A 237 -16.09 11.64 5.31
CA LEU A 237 -16.42 10.94 6.55
C LEU A 237 -17.85 11.31 6.99
N THR A 238 -18.85 10.89 6.22
CA THR A 238 -20.26 11.28 6.41
C THR A 238 -20.81 10.91 7.78
N SER A 239 -20.36 9.78 8.35
CA SER A 239 -20.74 9.35 9.71
C SER A 239 -20.07 10.15 10.84
N LEU A 240 -19.27 11.16 10.52
CA LEU A 240 -18.59 12.04 11.48
C LEU A 240 -18.96 13.52 11.26
N GLU A 241 -20.04 13.82 10.52
CA GLU A 241 -20.49 15.20 10.27
C GLU A 241 -20.79 15.95 11.57
N ASP A 242 -21.31 15.26 12.59
CA ASP A 242 -21.57 15.83 13.91
C ASP A 242 -20.30 16.03 14.76
N LEU A 243 -19.15 15.51 14.31
CA LEU A 243 -17.84 15.61 14.98
C LEU A 243 -16.90 16.62 14.30
N ILE A 244 -17.40 17.44 13.38
CA ILE A 244 -16.62 18.50 12.72
C ILE A 244 -16.10 19.53 13.74
N VAL A 245 -16.82 19.72 14.84
CA VAL A 245 -16.44 20.53 15.99
C VAL A 245 -16.49 19.65 17.23
N PHE A 246 -15.58 19.85 18.20
CA PHE A 246 -15.62 19.16 19.49
C PHE A 246 -16.35 20.03 20.53
N PRO A 247 -17.70 20.00 20.59
CA PRO A 247 -18.47 20.91 21.46
C PRO A 247 -18.16 20.71 22.95
N ASP A 248 -17.73 19.51 23.33
CA ASP A 248 -17.39 19.16 24.71
C ASP A 248 -16.08 19.80 25.20
N VAL A 249 -15.30 20.40 24.31
CA VAL A 249 -14.03 21.07 24.65
C VAL A 249 -14.28 22.56 24.88
N THR A 250 -14.74 22.90 26.09
CA THR A 250 -15.03 24.29 26.48
C THR A 250 -13.75 25.09 26.77
N TYR A 251 -13.88 26.41 26.90
CA TYR A 251 -12.74 27.28 27.25
C TYR A 251 -12.11 26.89 28.61
N GLU A 252 -12.94 26.49 29.57
CA GLU A 252 -12.50 26.00 30.88
C GLU A 252 -11.67 24.72 30.73
N VAL A 253 -12.13 23.78 29.90
CA VAL A 253 -11.38 22.55 29.59
C VAL A 253 -10.03 22.90 28.95
N LEU A 254 -10.01 23.82 27.99
CA LEU A 254 -8.77 24.26 27.33
C LEU A 254 -7.77 24.86 28.33
N SER A 255 -8.23 25.68 29.28
CA SER A 255 -7.37 26.25 30.32
C SER A 255 -6.79 25.17 31.24
N VAL A 256 -7.60 24.18 31.63
CA VAL A 256 -7.11 23.02 32.40
C VAL A 256 -6.08 22.22 31.61
N LEU A 257 -6.32 22.00 30.31
CA LEU A 257 -5.40 21.26 29.44
C LEU A 257 -4.03 21.91 29.34
N GLU A 258 -3.93 23.25 29.28
CA GLU A 258 -2.65 23.95 29.26
C GLU A 258 -1.78 23.63 30.49
N GLU A 259 -2.39 23.53 31.66
CA GLU A 259 -1.69 23.20 32.90
C GLU A 259 -1.38 21.70 33.02
N VAL A 260 -2.31 20.84 32.58
CA VAL A 260 -2.11 19.39 32.54
C VAL A 260 -0.97 19.02 31.60
N MET A 261 -0.89 19.65 30.42
CA MET A 261 0.14 19.37 29.44
C MET A 261 1.55 19.58 29.98
N LYS A 262 1.79 20.68 30.70
CA LYS A 262 3.10 21.01 31.28
C LYS A 262 3.55 20.01 32.36
N LYS A 263 2.58 19.38 33.06
CA LYS A 263 2.82 18.44 34.16
C LYS A 263 2.76 16.97 33.72
N SER A 264 2.28 16.70 32.50
CA SER A 264 1.99 15.36 32.03
C SER A 264 3.26 14.54 31.83
N THR A 265 3.27 13.33 32.38
CA THR A 265 4.31 12.33 32.11
C THR A 265 4.16 11.67 30.74
N PHE A 266 3.02 11.85 30.06
CA PHE A 266 2.80 11.38 28.69
C PHE A 266 3.57 12.23 27.67
N ILE A 267 3.67 13.54 27.90
CA ILE A 267 4.27 14.49 26.96
C ILE A 267 5.79 14.50 27.14
N LEU A 268 6.54 14.46 26.04
CA LEU A 268 7.97 14.73 26.05
C LEU A 268 8.19 16.24 26.11
N LYS A 269 9.08 16.70 27.00
CA LYS A 269 9.34 18.15 27.17
C LYS A 269 9.75 18.83 25.86
N ILE A 270 10.58 18.17 25.04
CA ILE A 270 10.98 18.66 23.71
C ILE A 270 9.84 18.76 22.70
N MET A 271 8.74 18.03 22.91
CA MET A 271 7.58 18.04 22.04
C MET A 271 6.43 18.92 22.56
N LEU A 272 6.55 19.47 23.77
CA LEU A 272 5.54 20.36 24.36
C LEU A 272 5.09 21.50 23.41
N PRO A 273 5.98 22.13 22.61
CA PRO A 273 5.55 23.17 21.68
C PRO A 273 4.50 22.71 20.66
N TYR A 274 4.51 21.43 20.23
CA TYR A 274 3.49 20.91 19.31
C TYR A 274 2.10 20.90 19.96
N TRP A 275 2.02 20.61 21.25
CA TRP A 275 0.77 20.63 22.00
C TRP A 275 0.25 22.05 22.20
N GLU A 276 1.15 23.00 22.50
CA GLU A 276 0.79 24.42 22.64
C GLU A 276 0.22 24.97 21.33
N VAL A 277 0.87 24.69 20.21
CA VAL A 277 0.38 25.11 18.88
C VAL A 277 -0.92 24.40 18.50
N ALA A 278 -1.09 23.13 18.88
CA ALA A 278 -2.36 22.44 18.67
C ALA A 278 -3.53 23.13 19.41
N LEU A 279 -3.32 23.56 20.67
CA LEU A 279 -4.32 24.33 21.42
C LEU A 279 -4.60 25.70 20.80
N ILE A 280 -3.57 26.40 20.33
CA ILE A 280 -3.73 27.68 19.62
C ILE A 280 -4.57 27.46 18.36
N ASN A 281 -4.24 26.46 17.55
CA ASN A 281 -4.99 26.13 16.34
C ASN A 281 -6.45 25.75 16.65
N PHE A 282 -6.69 25.04 17.75
CA PHE A 282 -8.06 24.75 18.19
C PHE A 282 -8.83 26.03 18.52
N LYS A 283 -8.25 26.93 19.33
CA LYS A 283 -8.85 28.22 19.69
C LYS A 283 -9.10 29.13 18.49
N SER A 284 -8.26 29.04 17.46
CA SER A 284 -8.39 29.77 16.21
C SER A 284 -9.25 29.08 15.15
N ASN A 285 -10.00 28.02 15.52
CA ASN A 285 -10.85 27.22 14.62
C ASN A 285 -10.09 26.56 13.45
N ARG A 286 -8.77 26.41 13.56
CA ARG A 286 -7.90 25.69 12.61
C ARG A 286 -7.88 24.20 12.99
N PHE A 287 -9.05 23.55 12.98
CA PHE A 287 -9.21 22.19 13.50
C PHE A 287 -8.40 21.14 12.76
N ALA A 288 -8.23 21.28 11.44
CA ALA A 288 -7.39 20.37 10.65
C ALA A 288 -5.92 20.41 11.11
N ASP A 289 -5.40 21.61 11.38
CA ASP A 289 -4.03 21.81 11.82
C ASP A 289 -3.83 21.26 13.23
N CYS A 290 -4.81 21.49 14.12
CA CYS A 290 -4.84 20.88 15.45
C CYS A 290 -4.84 19.34 15.36
N ALA A 291 -5.70 18.75 14.53
CA ALA A 291 -5.81 17.30 14.40
C ALA A 291 -4.52 16.65 13.87
N ILE A 292 -3.87 17.26 12.87
CA ILE A 292 -2.58 16.76 12.34
C ILE A 292 -1.54 16.75 13.47
N LEU A 293 -1.40 17.85 14.22
CA LEU A 293 -0.43 17.94 15.29
C LEU A 293 -0.72 16.93 16.41
N LEU A 294 -1.97 16.86 16.89
CA LEU A 294 -2.34 15.94 17.98
C LEU A 294 -2.19 14.47 17.59
N LEU A 295 -2.46 14.10 16.34
CA LEU A 295 -2.29 12.72 15.86
C LEU A 295 -0.83 12.26 15.98
N VAL A 296 0.10 13.11 15.55
CA VAL A 296 1.54 12.85 15.64
C VAL A 296 2.00 12.78 17.10
N GLN A 297 1.47 13.68 17.92
CA GLN A 297 1.81 13.73 19.35
C GLN A 297 1.24 12.56 20.15
N LEU A 298 0.09 12.03 19.76
CA LEU A 298 -0.49 10.82 20.34
C LEU A 298 0.46 9.62 20.15
N GLU A 299 0.99 9.43 18.94
CA GLU A 299 1.97 8.37 18.67
C GLU A 299 3.23 8.55 19.51
N THR A 300 3.72 9.78 19.60
CA THR A 300 4.93 10.12 20.36
C THR A 300 4.78 9.87 21.86
N GLY A 301 3.67 10.29 22.45
CA GLY A 301 3.42 10.04 23.87
C GLY A 301 3.18 8.56 24.17
N LEU A 302 2.48 7.83 23.30
CA LEU A 302 2.32 6.39 23.45
C LEU A 302 3.65 5.65 23.29
N ARG A 303 4.54 6.10 22.41
CA ARG A 303 5.92 5.58 22.28
C ARG A 303 6.71 5.77 23.58
N LYS A 304 6.59 6.93 24.23
CA LYS A 304 7.22 7.21 25.53
C LYS A 304 6.71 6.25 26.61
N VAL A 305 5.39 6.11 26.74
CA VAL A 305 4.80 5.19 27.75
C VAL A 305 5.22 3.76 27.45
N PHE A 306 5.13 3.33 26.18
CA PHE A 306 5.56 2.02 25.72
C PHE A 306 7.01 1.70 26.11
N ALA A 307 7.94 2.60 25.81
CA ALA A 307 9.35 2.45 26.12
C ALA A 307 9.59 2.35 27.64
N THR A 308 8.82 3.11 28.42
CA THR A 308 8.90 3.12 29.89
C THR A 308 8.39 1.80 30.48
N VAL A 309 7.16 1.40 30.16
CA VAL A 309 6.51 0.21 30.77
C VAL A 309 7.15 -1.10 30.33
N ASN A 310 7.71 -1.15 29.12
CA ASN A 310 8.45 -2.31 28.62
C ASN A 310 9.97 -2.25 28.91
N LYS A 311 10.45 -1.23 29.63
CA LYS A 311 11.88 -1.05 30.00
C LYS A 311 12.81 -1.09 28.79
N CYS A 312 12.45 -0.40 27.70
CA CYS A 312 13.19 -0.37 26.45
C CYS A 312 13.45 1.09 25.97
N PRO A 313 14.22 1.90 26.71
CA PRO A 313 14.39 3.33 26.43
C PRO A 313 14.96 3.62 25.04
N ARG A 314 15.79 2.72 24.48
CA ARG A 314 16.31 2.82 23.11
C ARG A 314 15.19 2.86 22.05
N ARG A 315 14.02 2.27 22.33
CA ARG A 315 12.86 2.30 21.42
C ARG A 315 12.17 3.66 21.32
N LEU A 316 12.56 4.60 22.17
CA LEU A 316 12.16 5.99 22.01
C LEU A 316 12.91 6.68 20.85
N LEU A 317 14.13 6.22 20.55
CA LEU A 317 15.07 6.78 19.55
C LEU A 317 15.20 5.87 18.31
N THR A 318 14.10 5.41 17.72
CA THR A 318 14.11 4.39 16.64
C THR A 318 13.93 4.94 15.23
N ALA A 319 14.18 6.23 15.03
CA ALA A 319 14.41 6.72 13.67
C ALA A 319 15.78 6.27 13.16
N GLU A 320 15.97 4.97 12.94
CA GLU A 320 17.16 4.40 12.30
C GLU A 320 16.89 4.17 10.81
N SER A 321 17.90 4.36 9.96
CA SER A 321 17.80 4.05 8.52
C SER A 321 17.81 2.54 8.24
N THR A 322 18.26 1.74 9.22
CA THR A 322 18.47 0.29 9.12
C THR A 322 17.54 -0.53 10.03
N ALA A 323 16.85 0.09 10.98
CA ALA A 323 15.83 -0.55 11.81
C ALA A 323 14.47 0.13 11.62
N LEU A 324 13.39 -0.62 11.84
CA LEU A 324 12.04 -0.09 11.68
C LEU A 324 11.74 0.93 12.78
N TYR A 325 11.04 2.00 12.42
CA TYR A 325 10.44 2.95 13.37
C TYR A 325 9.56 2.21 14.38
N THR A 326 9.63 2.60 15.66
CA THR A 326 8.64 2.17 16.66
C THR A 326 7.34 2.95 16.43
N THR A 327 6.46 2.38 15.60
CA THR A 327 5.15 2.93 15.23
C THR A 327 4.02 2.32 16.07
N PHE A 328 2.78 2.76 15.86
CA PHE A 328 1.60 2.18 16.51
C PHE A 328 1.51 0.66 16.42
N ASP A 329 1.91 0.07 15.28
CA ASP A 329 1.88 -1.38 15.06
C ASP A 329 2.71 -2.13 16.10
N GLU A 330 3.88 -1.59 16.45
CA GLU A 330 4.78 -2.15 17.45
C GLU A 330 4.35 -1.77 18.87
N ILE A 331 3.93 -0.52 19.07
CA ILE A 331 3.51 0.04 20.36
C ILE A 331 2.30 -0.71 20.91
N LEU A 332 1.36 -1.09 20.05
CA LEU A 332 0.10 -1.76 20.41
C LEU A 332 0.10 -3.28 20.17
N ALA A 333 1.22 -3.86 19.72
CA ALA A 333 1.33 -5.30 19.52
C ALA A 333 1.12 -6.07 20.83
N LYS A 334 0.53 -7.26 20.76
CA LYS A 334 0.34 -8.12 21.95
C LYS A 334 1.66 -8.58 22.57
N HIS A 335 2.65 -8.86 21.73
CA HIS A 335 3.98 -9.32 22.13
C HIS A 335 5.06 -8.45 21.49
N LEU A 336 6.17 -8.30 22.19
CA LEU A 336 7.40 -7.70 21.68
C LEU A 336 8.13 -8.67 20.74
N ASN A 337 9.13 -8.18 20.01
CA ASN A 337 9.91 -8.98 19.06
C ASN A 337 10.66 -10.15 19.71
N ASP A 338 10.95 -10.07 21.01
CA ASP A 338 11.59 -11.13 21.80
C ASP A 338 10.58 -12.13 22.42
N GLY A 339 9.30 -12.02 22.04
CA GLY A 339 8.21 -12.88 22.51
C GLY A 339 7.64 -12.50 23.87
N LYS A 340 8.19 -11.49 24.57
CA LYS A 340 7.63 -11.02 25.84
C LYS A 340 6.28 -10.34 25.62
N ILE A 341 5.42 -10.41 26.63
CA ILE A 341 4.13 -9.71 26.62
C ILE A 341 4.38 -8.20 26.66
N ASN A 342 3.76 -7.48 25.73
CA ASN A 342 3.77 -6.01 25.76
C ASN A 342 2.95 -5.51 26.96
N GLN A 343 3.58 -4.71 27.81
CA GLN A 343 2.96 -4.19 29.03
C GLN A 343 2.05 -2.98 28.77
N LEU A 344 2.15 -2.31 27.61
CA LEU A 344 1.36 -1.11 27.33
C LEU A 344 -0.15 -1.36 27.31
N PRO A 345 -0.69 -2.37 26.59
CA PRO A 345 -2.13 -2.64 26.62
C PRO A 345 -2.67 -2.91 28.02
N LEU A 346 -1.90 -3.62 28.86
CA LEU A 346 -2.25 -3.88 30.26
C LEU A 346 -2.24 -2.59 31.09
N PHE A 347 -1.27 -1.70 30.83
CA PHE A 347 -1.15 -0.40 31.50
C PHE A 347 -2.29 0.57 31.14
N LEU A 348 -2.70 0.61 29.87
CA LEU A 348 -3.79 1.49 29.41
C LEU A 348 -5.18 1.02 29.87
N GLY A 349 -5.36 -0.29 30.07
CA GLY A 349 -6.65 -0.92 30.35
C GLY A 349 -7.53 -1.07 29.11
N GLU A 350 -8.23 -2.20 28.97
CA GLU A 350 -9.12 -2.50 27.82
C GLU A 350 -10.32 -1.53 27.61
N PRO A 351 -10.96 -0.90 28.62
CA PRO A 351 -12.23 -0.19 28.41
C PRO A 351 -12.14 1.23 27.80
N ALA A 352 -11.04 1.96 27.97
CA ALA A 352 -11.06 3.41 27.77
C ALA A 352 -11.30 3.88 26.32
N MET A 353 -10.96 3.05 25.31
CA MET A 353 -11.08 3.42 23.90
C MET A 353 -12.39 2.99 23.24
N GLN A 354 -12.99 1.86 23.63
CA GLN A 354 -14.19 1.33 22.95
C GLN A 354 -15.48 2.06 23.34
N GLU A 355 -15.50 2.69 24.51
CA GLU A 355 -16.72 3.30 25.04
C GLU A 355 -17.08 4.65 24.39
N LYS A 356 -16.12 5.34 23.77
CA LYS A 356 -16.36 6.66 23.16
C LYS A 356 -17.07 6.53 21.80
N ALA A 357 -18.21 7.19 21.67
CA ALA A 357 -19.01 7.20 20.44
C ALA A 357 -18.20 7.63 19.20
N ALA A 358 -17.35 8.65 19.33
CA ALA A 358 -16.47 9.11 18.26
C ALA A 358 -15.47 8.04 17.79
N VAL A 359 -14.90 7.25 18.72
CA VAL A 359 -13.99 6.15 18.38
C VAL A 359 -14.76 5.04 17.65
N ARG A 360 -15.97 4.69 18.10
CA ARG A 360 -16.82 3.72 17.40
C ARG A 360 -17.18 4.17 15.98
N ALA A 361 -17.48 5.46 15.81
CA ALA A 361 -17.76 6.03 14.49
C ALA A 361 -16.52 5.99 13.58
N LEU A 362 -15.33 6.30 14.10
CA LEU A 362 -14.06 6.16 13.36
C LEU A 362 -13.75 4.71 13.00
N VAL A 363 -14.03 3.75 13.90
CA VAL A 363 -13.88 2.32 13.62
C VAL A 363 -14.82 1.89 12.50
N SER A 364 -16.08 2.31 12.52
CA SER A 364 -17.06 2.02 11.46
C SER A 364 -16.59 2.56 10.09
N VAL A 365 -16.11 3.81 10.05
CA VAL A 365 -15.48 4.38 8.85
C VAL A 365 -14.31 3.51 8.38
N ALA A 366 -13.44 3.12 9.30
CA ALA A 366 -12.24 2.37 8.97
C ALA A 366 -12.57 0.96 8.44
N GLU A 367 -13.63 0.34 8.94
CA GLU A 367 -14.15 -0.95 8.48
C GLU A 367 -14.82 -0.85 7.11
N ALA A 368 -15.53 0.24 6.84
CA ALA A 368 -16.14 0.51 5.55
C ALA A 368 -15.13 0.95 4.47
N TYR A 369 -13.90 1.34 4.86
CA TYR A 369 -12.90 1.85 3.94
C TYR A 369 -12.37 0.78 2.97
N GLY A 370 -12.64 1.00 1.68
CA GLY A 370 -12.13 0.19 0.58
C GLY A 370 -11.02 0.90 -0.22
N ALA A 371 -9.77 0.54 0.03
CA ALA A 371 -8.65 1.08 -0.73
C ALA A 371 -8.68 0.64 -2.21
N ARG A 372 -8.68 1.57 -3.17
CA ARG A 372 -8.72 1.24 -4.62
C ARG A 372 -7.44 0.57 -5.14
N CYS A 373 -6.31 0.90 -4.53
CA CYS A 373 -4.97 0.53 -4.99
C CYS A 373 -4.27 -0.49 -4.08
N HIS A 374 -4.93 -0.92 -3.00
CA HIS A 374 -4.38 -1.92 -2.07
C HIS A 374 -4.31 -3.32 -2.70
N PRO A 375 -3.34 -4.18 -2.34
CA PRO A 375 -3.21 -5.53 -2.88
C PRO A 375 -4.49 -6.36 -2.84
N VAL A 376 -5.31 -6.24 -1.78
CA VAL A 376 -6.64 -6.88 -1.68
C VAL A 376 -7.53 -6.52 -2.87
N SER A 377 -7.69 -5.23 -3.14
CA SER A 377 -8.60 -4.75 -4.20
C SER A 377 -8.10 -5.12 -5.58
N GLN A 378 -6.78 -5.13 -5.78
CA GLN A 378 -6.21 -5.59 -7.03
C GLN A 378 -6.39 -7.12 -7.20
N LEU A 379 -6.22 -7.91 -6.14
CA LEU A 379 -6.44 -9.36 -6.17
C LEU A 379 -7.90 -9.71 -6.53
N LYS A 380 -8.88 -9.01 -5.95
CA LYS A 380 -10.30 -9.13 -6.34
C LYS A 380 -10.51 -8.89 -7.85
N LYS A 381 -9.89 -7.85 -8.42
CA LYS A 381 -9.95 -7.59 -9.87
C LYS A 381 -9.31 -8.71 -10.70
N GLN A 382 -8.19 -9.27 -10.24
CA GLN A 382 -7.55 -10.44 -10.87
C GLN A 382 -8.51 -11.64 -10.91
N VAL A 383 -9.12 -11.97 -9.76
CA VAL A 383 -10.07 -13.08 -9.63
C VAL A 383 -11.24 -12.91 -10.59
N LEU A 384 -11.92 -11.76 -10.56
CA LEU A 384 -13.06 -11.47 -11.42
C LEU A 384 -12.71 -11.37 -12.91
N SER A 385 -11.45 -11.02 -13.24
CA SER A 385 -10.99 -11.05 -14.63
C SER A 385 -10.74 -12.48 -15.13
N CYS A 386 -10.21 -13.36 -14.28
CA CYS A 386 -9.98 -14.75 -14.62
C CYS A 386 -11.29 -15.52 -14.72
N GLU A 387 -12.23 -15.32 -13.79
CA GLU A 387 -13.56 -15.93 -13.80
C GLU A 387 -14.28 -15.68 -15.13
N ARG A 388 -14.37 -14.41 -15.55
CA ARG A 388 -14.95 -14.06 -16.86
C ARG A 388 -14.25 -14.73 -18.03
N SER A 389 -12.92 -14.86 -17.97
CA SER A 389 -12.16 -15.50 -19.04
C SER A 389 -12.39 -17.00 -19.09
N ILE A 390 -12.50 -17.67 -17.93
CA ILE A 390 -12.69 -19.13 -17.84
C ILE A 390 -14.12 -19.50 -18.26
N GLY A 391 -15.12 -18.68 -17.93
CA GLY A 391 -16.52 -18.95 -18.23
C GLY A 391 -16.83 -19.15 -19.74
N VAL A 392 -15.99 -18.63 -20.63
CA VAL A 392 -16.15 -18.80 -22.09
C VAL A 392 -15.41 -20.00 -22.66
N TRP A 393 -14.55 -20.69 -21.89
CA TRP A 393 -13.77 -21.82 -22.41
C TRP A 393 -14.62 -23.03 -22.80
N PRO A 394 -15.63 -23.45 -22.02
CA PRO A 394 -16.49 -24.58 -22.40
C PRO A 394 -17.32 -24.31 -23.66
N LEU A 395 -17.48 -23.04 -24.04
CA LEU A 395 -18.23 -22.60 -25.20
C LEU A 395 -17.39 -22.56 -26.48
N LEU A 396 -16.09 -22.90 -26.40
CA LEU A 396 -15.22 -22.92 -27.57
C LEU A 396 -15.68 -24.04 -28.54
N PRO A 397 -16.04 -23.70 -29.79
CA PRO A 397 -16.60 -24.68 -30.73
C PRO A 397 -15.57 -25.75 -31.08
N LEU A 398 -16.01 -27.01 -31.05
CA LEU A 398 -15.26 -28.14 -31.60
C LEU A 398 -15.29 -28.07 -33.13
N PRO A 399 -14.18 -28.29 -33.83
CA PRO A 399 -14.20 -28.28 -35.29
C PRO A 399 -15.03 -29.42 -35.87
N GLU A 400 -15.80 -29.14 -36.92
CA GLU A 400 -16.57 -30.14 -37.68
C GLU A 400 -15.67 -31.29 -38.14
N GLY A 401 -16.06 -32.54 -37.84
CA GLY A 401 -15.31 -33.76 -38.17
C GLY A 401 -14.36 -34.30 -37.08
N SER A 402 -14.23 -33.62 -35.93
CA SER A 402 -13.39 -34.05 -34.80
C SER A 402 -13.96 -35.21 -33.97
N GLU A 403 -15.23 -35.55 -34.16
CA GLU A 403 -15.97 -36.57 -33.39
C GLU A 403 -15.35 -37.98 -33.49
N ARG A 404 -14.81 -38.34 -34.67
CA ARG A 404 -14.17 -39.63 -34.91
C ARG A 404 -12.75 -39.75 -34.31
N GLU A 405 -12.06 -38.62 -34.08
CA GLU A 405 -10.73 -38.59 -33.45
C GLU A 405 -10.83 -38.47 -31.92
N ALA A 406 -11.88 -37.82 -31.39
CA ALA A 406 -12.11 -37.67 -29.96
C ALA A 406 -12.53 -38.97 -29.24
N GLN A 407 -13.22 -39.89 -29.92
CA GLN A 407 -13.67 -41.17 -29.36
C GLN A 407 -12.55 -42.20 -29.11
N ARG A 408 -11.30 -41.94 -29.55
CA ARG A 408 -10.15 -42.84 -29.36
C ARG A 408 -9.22 -42.47 -28.19
N SER A 409 -9.61 -41.51 -27.34
CA SER A 409 -8.76 -41.01 -26.25
C SER A 409 -9.01 -41.76 -24.92
N GLU A 410 -8.02 -42.51 -24.44
CA GLU A 410 -8.00 -43.24 -23.16
C GLU A 410 -8.03 -42.33 -21.90
N GLY A 411 -7.99 -40.99 -22.04
CA GLY A 411 -7.86 -40.03 -20.94
C GLY A 411 -9.13 -39.58 -20.20
N ASN A 412 -10.32 -40.08 -20.56
CA ASN A 412 -11.58 -39.63 -19.93
C ASN A 412 -11.75 -40.10 -18.49
N SER A 413 -11.19 -41.27 -18.11
CA SER A 413 -11.30 -41.82 -16.75
C SER A 413 -10.58 -40.94 -15.70
N GLU A 414 -9.37 -40.49 -16.01
CA GLU A 414 -8.56 -39.69 -15.10
C GLU A 414 -9.12 -38.27 -14.92
N ILE A 415 -9.62 -37.66 -15.99
CA ILE A 415 -10.29 -36.35 -15.92
C ILE A 415 -11.56 -36.44 -15.07
N ASN A 416 -12.35 -37.51 -15.23
CA ASN A 416 -13.53 -37.74 -14.40
C ASN A 416 -13.19 -37.90 -12.91
N ALA A 417 -12.12 -38.65 -12.57
CA ALA A 417 -11.64 -38.77 -11.20
C ALA A 417 -11.22 -37.41 -10.62
N CYS A 418 -10.55 -36.57 -11.41
CA CYS A 418 -10.22 -35.21 -11.01
C CYS A 418 -11.47 -34.33 -10.80
N HIS A 419 -12.49 -34.46 -11.66
CA HIS A 419 -13.75 -33.75 -11.48
C HIS A 419 -14.44 -34.14 -10.18
N SER A 420 -14.50 -35.44 -9.84
CA SER A 420 -15.03 -35.89 -8.56
C SER A 420 -14.29 -35.28 -7.38
N LEU A 421 -12.96 -35.32 -7.40
CA LEU A 421 -12.14 -34.73 -6.34
C LEU A 421 -12.30 -33.20 -6.24
N ILE A 422 -12.44 -32.50 -7.37
CA ILE A 422 -12.73 -31.07 -7.38
C ILE A 422 -14.08 -30.80 -6.69
N THR A 423 -15.12 -31.58 -7.02
CA THR A 423 -16.45 -31.44 -6.41
C THR A 423 -16.39 -31.68 -4.89
N GLU A 424 -15.64 -32.68 -4.43
CA GLU A 424 -15.43 -32.95 -3.00
C GLU A 424 -14.71 -31.80 -2.29
N ILE A 425 -13.62 -31.28 -2.87
CA ILE A 425 -12.91 -30.12 -2.31
C ILE A 425 -13.86 -28.92 -2.21
N VAL A 426 -14.62 -28.63 -3.27
CA VAL A 426 -15.55 -27.49 -3.28
C VAL A 426 -16.66 -27.68 -2.25
N ALA A 427 -17.20 -28.89 -2.11
CA ALA A 427 -18.19 -29.19 -1.09
C ALA A 427 -17.64 -28.89 0.30
N GLU A 428 -16.42 -29.37 0.64
CA GLU A 428 -15.78 -29.05 1.92
C GLU A 428 -15.60 -27.55 2.11
N LEU A 429 -15.06 -26.83 1.12
CA LEU A 429 -14.85 -25.38 1.21
C LEU A 429 -16.16 -24.59 1.39
N CYS A 430 -17.23 -25.02 0.72
CA CYS A 430 -18.56 -24.40 0.81
C CYS A 430 -19.20 -24.53 2.21
N HIS A 431 -18.90 -25.59 2.97
CA HIS A 431 -19.38 -25.74 4.34
C HIS A 431 -18.92 -24.61 5.27
N HIS A 432 -17.81 -23.95 4.93
CA HIS A 432 -17.21 -22.87 5.72
C HIS A 432 -17.49 -21.46 5.14
N VAL A 433 -18.29 -21.36 4.07
CA VAL A 433 -18.78 -20.06 3.56
C VAL A 433 -19.75 -19.46 4.59
N PRO A 434 -19.64 -18.14 4.90
CA PRO A 434 -20.54 -17.45 5.83
C PRO A 434 -22.02 -17.66 5.49
N GLU A 435 -22.85 -17.94 6.50
CA GLU A 435 -24.27 -18.30 6.33
C GLU A 435 -25.10 -17.26 5.56
N THR A 436 -24.73 -15.98 5.65
CA THR A 436 -25.38 -14.87 4.95
C THR A 436 -25.20 -14.88 3.43
N HIS A 437 -24.26 -15.67 2.91
CA HIS A 437 -23.94 -15.79 1.48
C HIS A 437 -24.12 -17.23 0.98
N ARG A 438 -24.75 -18.10 1.78
CA ARG A 438 -25.16 -19.42 1.30
C ARG A 438 -26.38 -19.24 0.42
N VAL A 439 -26.28 -19.66 -0.84
CA VAL A 439 -27.45 -19.81 -1.70
C VAL A 439 -28.40 -20.79 -0.99
N PRO A 440 -29.68 -20.44 -0.74
CA PRO A 440 -30.60 -21.34 -0.05
C PRO A 440 -30.84 -22.57 -0.94
N HIS A 441 -30.27 -23.71 -0.57
CA HIS A 441 -30.59 -24.99 -1.20
C HIS A 441 -30.36 -26.17 -0.26
N ASP A 442 -31.27 -27.12 -0.35
CA ASP A 442 -31.36 -28.38 0.41
C ASP A 442 -30.37 -29.47 -0.06
N SER A 443 -29.31 -29.13 -0.81
CA SER A 443 -28.33 -30.10 -1.33
C SER A 443 -26.91 -29.73 -0.92
N GLU A 444 -26.17 -30.71 -0.38
CA GLU A 444 -24.78 -30.60 0.10
C GLU A 444 -23.76 -30.24 -1.01
N HIS A 445 -24.19 -30.12 -2.27
CA HIS A 445 -23.30 -29.89 -3.42
C HIS A 445 -23.67 -28.65 -4.24
N LEU A 446 -22.76 -27.67 -4.28
CA LEU A 446 -22.91 -26.46 -5.09
C LEU A 446 -22.53 -26.74 -6.57
N PRO A 447 -23.48 -26.65 -7.52
CA PRO A 447 -23.21 -26.97 -8.91
C PRO A 447 -22.19 -25.98 -9.55
N PRO A 448 -21.29 -26.43 -10.45
CA PRO A 448 -20.26 -25.61 -11.09
C PRO A 448 -20.76 -24.29 -11.71
N GLU A 449 -21.99 -24.27 -12.20
CA GLU A 449 -22.64 -23.11 -12.82
C GLU A 449 -22.85 -21.95 -11.83
N LYS A 450 -22.89 -22.23 -10.52
CA LYS A 450 -23.07 -21.21 -9.46
C LYS A 450 -21.75 -20.64 -8.93
N TRP A 451 -20.60 -21.23 -9.25
CA TRP A 451 -19.30 -20.75 -8.76
C TRP A 451 -18.96 -19.31 -9.20
N PRO A 452 -19.26 -18.89 -10.45
CA PRO A 452 -19.17 -17.48 -10.86
C PRO A 452 -19.87 -16.49 -9.93
N GLN A 453 -21.09 -16.84 -9.49
CA GLN A 453 -21.89 -15.99 -8.61
C GLN A 453 -21.26 -15.92 -7.22
N LEU A 454 -20.89 -17.08 -6.65
CA LEU A 454 -20.21 -17.14 -5.35
C LEU A 454 -18.91 -16.33 -5.35
N LEU A 455 -18.10 -16.40 -6.42
CA LEU A 455 -16.88 -15.60 -6.56
C LEU A 455 -17.15 -14.09 -6.54
N ARG A 456 -18.21 -13.65 -7.23
CA ARG A 456 -18.64 -12.24 -7.22
C ARG A 456 -19.09 -11.79 -5.84
N GLU A 457 -19.85 -12.62 -5.13
CA GLU A 457 -20.29 -12.37 -3.76
C GLU A 457 -19.11 -12.31 -2.79
N LEU A 458 -18.19 -13.28 -2.82
CA LEU A 458 -16.98 -13.26 -1.98
C LEU A 458 -16.10 -12.03 -2.26
N CYS A 459 -15.98 -11.62 -3.53
CA CYS A 459 -15.22 -10.44 -3.90
C CYS A 459 -15.91 -9.13 -3.49
N SER A 460 -17.23 -9.11 -3.26
CA SER A 460 -17.94 -7.93 -2.76
C SER A 460 -17.78 -7.73 -1.25
N ILE A 461 -17.48 -8.78 -0.49
CA ILE A 461 -17.28 -8.71 0.97
C ILE A 461 -16.15 -7.73 1.32
N PRO A 462 -16.39 -6.68 2.13
CA PRO A 462 -15.36 -5.76 2.57
C PRO A 462 -14.24 -6.49 3.33
N VAL A 463 -12.99 -6.17 2.99
CA VAL A 463 -11.81 -6.65 3.72
C VAL A 463 -11.08 -5.42 4.22
N ARG A 464 -10.81 -5.37 5.52
CA ARG A 464 -10.15 -4.21 6.14
C ARG A 464 -8.79 -3.96 5.49
N THR A 465 -8.57 -2.74 5.00
CA THR A 465 -7.37 -2.35 4.23
C THR A 465 -6.54 -1.22 4.84
N LEU A 466 -7.08 -0.46 5.81
CA LEU A 466 -6.34 0.64 6.45
C LEU A 466 -5.20 0.12 7.32
N PHE A 467 -5.47 -0.88 8.14
CA PHE A 467 -4.46 -1.60 8.91
C PHE A 467 -4.25 -2.98 8.30
N CYS A 468 -3.03 -3.24 7.82
CA CYS A 468 -2.69 -4.47 7.12
C CYS A 468 -1.33 -4.98 7.62
N PRO A 469 -1.30 -5.85 8.64
CA PRO A 469 -0.06 -6.35 9.22
C PRO A 469 0.84 -7.04 8.18
N ARG A 470 2.14 -7.07 8.45
CA ARG A 470 3.13 -7.69 7.55
C ARG A 470 2.78 -9.14 7.17
N ALA A 471 2.31 -9.94 8.13
CA ALA A 471 1.92 -11.32 7.87
C ALA A 471 0.77 -11.42 6.83
N VAL A 472 -0.18 -10.48 6.88
CA VAL A 472 -1.27 -10.34 5.91
C VAL A 472 -0.72 -9.92 4.54
N LEU A 473 0.17 -8.92 4.50
CA LEU A 473 0.81 -8.47 3.26
C LEU A 473 1.65 -9.58 2.58
N GLU A 474 2.37 -10.39 3.36
CA GLU A 474 3.16 -11.51 2.83
C GLU A 474 2.27 -12.57 2.18
N VAL A 475 1.16 -12.95 2.82
CA VAL A 475 0.18 -13.87 2.23
C VAL A 475 -0.46 -13.26 0.99
N LEU A 476 -0.89 -11.98 1.04
CA LEU A 476 -1.44 -11.28 -0.10
C LEU A 476 -0.47 -11.23 -1.29
N ALA A 477 0.83 -11.06 -1.05
CA ALA A 477 1.84 -11.06 -2.09
C ALA A 477 1.91 -12.42 -2.81
N VAL A 478 1.81 -13.54 -2.08
CA VAL A 478 1.76 -14.89 -2.67
C VAL A 478 0.45 -15.08 -3.45
N LEU A 479 -0.70 -14.74 -2.87
CA LEU A 479 -2.00 -14.85 -3.54
C LEU A 479 -2.09 -14.01 -4.82
N ARG A 480 -1.52 -12.79 -4.81
CA ARG A 480 -1.41 -11.93 -6.00
C ARG A 480 -0.57 -12.52 -7.11
N LYS A 481 0.52 -13.22 -6.77
CA LYS A 481 1.33 -13.94 -7.76
C LYS A 481 0.54 -15.11 -8.34
N ILE A 482 -0.13 -15.92 -7.52
CA ILE A 482 -1.01 -17.00 -7.99
C ILE A 482 -2.07 -16.44 -8.95
N GLY A 483 -2.80 -15.40 -8.56
CA GLY A 483 -3.80 -14.74 -9.40
C GLY A 483 -3.24 -14.16 -10.70
N ALA A 484 -2.00 -13.64 -10.68
CA ALA A 484 -1.31 -13.17 -11.88
C ALA A 484 -1.00 -14.32 -12.86
N HIS A 485 -0.52 -15.46 -12.34
CA HIS A 485 -0.28 -16.65 -13.16
C HIS A 485 -1.57 -17.25 -13.70
N CYS A 486 -2.66 -17.32 -12.91
CA CYS A 486 -3.99 -17.70 -13.41
C CYS A 486 -4.43 -16.81 -14.58
N ARG A 487 -4.29 -15.48 -14.44
CA ARG A 487 -4.61 -14.52 -15.51
C ARG A 487 -3.77 -14.74 -16.76
N ARG A 488 -2.47 -15.03 -16.59
CA ARG A 488 -1.55 -15.34 -17.69
C ARG A 488 -1.97 -16.62 -18.42
N VAL A 489 -2.27 -17.69 -17.70
CA VAL A 489 -2.81 -18.94 -18.27
C VAL A 489 -4.08 -18.65 -19.05
N CYS A 490 -4.98 -17.82 -18.49
CA CYS A 490 -6.21 -17.44 -19.17
C CYS A 490 -5.97 -16.74 -20.51
N GLY A 491 -5.04 -15.77 -20.54
CA GLY A 491 -4.65 -15.09 -21.77
C GLY A 491 -4.02 -16.06 -22.79
N GLN A 492 -3.16 -16.97 -22.34
CA GLN A 492 -2.50 -17.96 -23.20
C GLN A 492 -3.48 -18.96 -23.81
N VAL A 493 -4.40 -19.52 -23.01
CA VAL A 493 -5.41 -20.48 -23.48
C VAL A 493 -6.36 -19.79 -24.46
N ALA A 494 -6.87 -18.59 -24.13
CA ALA A 494 -7.75 -17.83 -25.01
C ALA A 494 -7.07 -17.49 -26.35
N ALA A 495 -5.84 -16.99 -26.31
CA ALA A 495 -5.09 -16.65 -27.53
C ALA A 495 -4.75 -17.89 -28.37
N CYS A 496 -4.37 -19.00 -27.74
CA CYS A 496 -4.06 -20.24 -28.45
C CYS A 496 -5.32 -20.86 -29.07
N ALA A 497 -6.42 -20.92 -28.32
CA ALA A 497 -7.70 -21.42 -28.82
C ALA A 497 -8.20 -20.62 -30.03
N GLU A 498 -8.18 -19.28 -29.92
CA GLU A 498 -8.62 -18.40 -31.00
C GLU A 498 -7.74 -18.49 -32.25
N LEU A 499 -6.41 -18.49 -32.09
CA LEU A 499 -5.47 -18.64 -33.20
C LEU A 499 -5.65 -19.97 -33.92
N ARG A 500 -5.75 -21.08 -33.17
CA ARG A 500 -5.90 -22.42 -33.74
C ARG A 500 -7.27 -22.60 -34.40
N ARG A 501 -8.33 -22.02 -33.85
CA ARG A 501 -9.66 -22.02 -34.46
C ARG A 501 -9.64 -21.37 -35.84
N ARG A 502 -9.08 -20.15 -35.96
CA ARG A 502 -8.93 -19.46 -37.25
C ARG A 502 -8.12 -20.28 -38.26
N GLN A 503 -6.99 -20.84 -37.84
CA GLN A 503 -6.16 -21.68 -38.71
C GLN A 503 -6.87 -22.97 -39.14
N TRP A 504 -7.79 -23.49 -38.33
CA TRP A 504 -8.63 -24.63 -38.69
C TRP A 504 -9.66 -24.25 -39.75
N GLU A 505 -10.37 -23.14 -39.55
CA GLU A 505 -11.36 -22.59 -40.50
C GLU A 505 -10.72 -22.30 -41.86
N ASP A 506 -9.52 -21.70 -41.85
CA ASP A 506 -8.73 -21.40 -43.05
C ASP A 506 -8.05 -22.65 -43.67
N ARG A 507 -8.31 -23.85 -43.13
CA ARG A 507 -7.71 -25.14 -43.54
C ARG A 507 -6.18 -25.15 -43.58
N SER A 508 -5.54 -24.24 -42.84
CA SER A 508 -4.07 -24.03 -42.85
C SER A 508 -3.33 -24.84 -41.77
N LEU A 509 -4.05 -25.52 -40.86
CA LEU A 509 -3.45 -26.39 -39.85
C LEU A 509 -2.86 -27.68 -40.42
N ARG A 510 -1.57 -27.90 -40.16
CA ARG A 510 -0.90 -29.20 -40.38
C ARG A 510 -1.39 -30.26 -39.39
N SER A 511 -1.34 -31.55 -39.77
CA SER A 511 -1.81 -32.67 -38.93
C SER A 511 -1.30 -32.65 -37.48
N ARG A 512 0.00 -32.39 -37.25
CA ARG A 512 0.56 -32.26 -35.88
C ARG A 512 -0.07 -31.13 -35.08
N GLN A 513 -0.38 -29.99 -35.72
CA GLN A 513 -0.99 -28.83 -35.08
C GLN A 513 -2.47 -29.09 -34.78
N ARG A 514 -3.18 -29.85 -35.63
CA ARG A 514 -4.55 -30.33 -35.38
C ARG A 514 -4.60 -31.21 -34.13
N ARG A 515 -3.70 -32.20 -34.02
CA ARG A 515 -3.60 -33.07 -32.85
C ARG A 515 -3.30 -32.29 -31.56
N ASN A 516 -2.43 -31.28 -31.62
CA ASN A 516 -2.14 -30.42 -30.46
C ASN A 516 -3.35 -29.56 -30.06
N TYR A 517 -4.12 -29.06 -31.03
CA TYR A 517 -5.34 -28.30 -30.75
C TYR A 517 -6.42 -29.18 -30.10
N LEU A 518 -6.59 -30.43 -30.54
CA LEU A 518 -7.49 -31.38 -29.87
C LEU A 518 -7.06 -31.66 -28.42
N ARG A 519 -5.74 -31.78 -28.15
CA ARG A 519 -5.21 -31.92 -26.78
C ARG A 519 -5.50 -30.68 -25.92
N LEU A 520 -5.39 -29.47 -26.49
CA LEU A 520 -5.79 -28.23 -25.82
C LEU A 520 -7.27 -28.27 -25.42
N VAL A 521 -8.17 -28.56 -26.38
CA VAL A 521 -9.62 -28.58 -26.13
C VAL A 521 -9.98 -29.66 -25.10
N HIS A 522 -9.32 -30.81 -25.15
CA HIS A 522 -9.48 -31.86 -24.15
C HIS A 522 -9.00 -31.41 -22.76
N SER A 523 -7.82 -30.79 -22.67
CA SER A 523 -7.23 -30.32 -21.41
C SER A 523 -8.05 -29.20 -20.76
N ILE A 524 -8.72 -28.36 -21.56
CA ILE A 524 -9.63 -27.31 -21.07
C ILE A 524 -10.70 -27.88 -20.13
N LYS A 525 -11.19 -29.10 -20.38
CA LYS A 525 -12.22 -29.74 -19.55
C LYS A 525 -11.80 -29.89 -18.09
N LEU A 526 -10.50 -30.14 -17.84
CA LEU A 526 -9.92 -30.22 -16.50
C LEU A 526 -9.37 -28.87 -16.01
N LEU A 527 -8.70 -28.11 -16.88
CA LEU A 527 -8.04 -26.86 -16.49
C LEU A 527 -9.04 -25.76 -16.10
N SER A 528 -10.22 -25.71 -16.75
CA SER A 528 -11.28 -24.77 -16.42
C SER A 528 -11.79 -24.91 -14.98
N PRO A 529 -12.30 -26.09 -14.54
CA PRO A 529 -12.75 -26.28 -13.15
C PRO A 529 -11.58 -26.19 -12.15
N MET A 530 -10.37 -26.65 -12.50
CA MET A 530 -9.21 -26.50 -11.62
C MET A 530 -8.86 -25.03 -11.36
N LEU A 531 -8.80 -24.20 -12.41
CA LEU A 531 -8.54 -22.77 -12.23
C LEU A 531 -9.66 -22.10 -11.45
N SER A 532 -10.92 -22.49 -11.69
CA SER A 532 -12.07 -21.98 -10.95
C SER A 532 -12.00 -22.34 -9.46
N LEU A 533 -11.56 -23.57 -9.12
CA LEU A 533 -11.27 -23.98 -7.75
C LEU A 533 -10.17 -23.12 -7.12
N ILE A 534 -9.07 -22.84 -7.85
CA ILE A 534 -8.01 -21.94 -7.35
C ILE A 534 -8.54 -20.53 -7.10
N LEU A 535 -9.36 -19.99 -8.01
CA LEU A 535 -9.98 -18.68 -7.83
C LEU A 535 -10.90 -18.64 -6.60
N LEU A 536 -11.66 -19.72 -6.37
CA LEU A 536 -12.51 -19.86 -5.18
C LEU A 536 -11.67 -19.90 -3.92
N LEU A 537 -10.60 -20.70 -3.91
CA LEU A 537 -9.64 -20.75 -2.82
C LEU A 537 -9.05 -19.36 -2.53
N ILE A 538 -8.61 -18.63 -3.56
CA ILE A 538 -8.09 -17.26 -3.39
C ILE A 538 -9.15 -16.35 -2.75
N ALA A 539 -10.40 -16.40 -3.23
CA ALA A 539 -11.46 -15.54 -2.71
C ALA A 539 -11.81 -15.85 -1.25
N LEU A 540 -11.90 -17.14 -0.88
CA LEU A 540 -12.18 -17.60 0.47
C LEU A 540 -11.05 -17.25 1.45
N GLU A 541 -9.80 -17.47 1.05
CA GLU A 541 -8.63 -17.10 1.86
C GLU A 541 -8.48 -15.58 1.98
N LEU A 542 -8.88 -14.82 0.95
CA LEU A 542 -8.84 -13.36 0.97
C LEU A 542 -9.86 -12.75 1.94
N VAL A 543 -11.09 -13.27 1.98
CA VAL A 543 -12.13 -12.82 2.93
C VAL A 543 -11.70 -13.10 4.36
N ASN A 544 -10.98 -14.20 4.59
CA ASN A 544 -10.50 -14.62 5.90
C ASN A 544 -9.03 -14.23 6.16
N ILE A 545 -8.46 -13.31 5.39
CA ILE A 545 -7.02 -13.06 5.38
C ILE A 545 -6.46 -12.67 6.76
N HIS A 546 -7.24 -11.94 7.56
CA HIS A 546 -6.85 -11.47 8.88
C HIS A 546 -6.79 -12.58 9.94
N VAL A 547 -7.38 -13.75 9.69
CA VAL A 547 -7.28 -14.94 10.56
C VAL A 547 -5.83 -15.44 10.64
N VAL A 548 -4.98 -15.08 9.67
CA VAL A 548 -3.56 -15.43 9.67
C VAL A 548 -2.83 -14.97 10.93
N LEU A 549 -3.29 -13.89 11.57
CA LEU A 549 -2.71 -13.33 12.79
C LEU A 549 -2.87 -14.26 14.01
N GLY A 550 -3.82 -15.20 13.95
CA GLY A 550 -4.04 -16.20 14.98
C GLY A 550 -3.12 -17.43 14.86
N LYS A 551 -2.40 -17.59 13.74
CA LYS A 551 -1.51 -18.74 13.53
C LYS A 551 -0.23 -18.59 14.33
N ASN A 552 0.22 -19.66 14.98
CA ASN A 552 1.57 -19.71 15.54
C ASN A 552 2.62 -19.81 14.41
N THR A 553 3.91 -19.66 14.75
CA THR A 553 5.01 -19.65 13.77
C THR A 553 5.05 -20.91 12.90
N SER A 554 4.82 -22.09 13.48
CA SER A 554 4.84 -23.37 12.74
C SER A 554 3.66 -23.48 11.77
N GLU A 555 2.45 -23.16 12.22
CA GLU A 555 1.23 -23.13 11.40
C GLU A 555 1.32 -22.11 10.26
N TYR A 556 1.88 -20.93 10.55
CA TYR A 556 2.11 -19.88 9.56
C TYR A 556 3.07 -20.35 8.47
N GLN A 557 4.19 -20.97 8.84
CA GLN A 557 5.15 -21.53 7.88
C GLN A 557 4.58 -22.70 7.07
N GLN A 558 3.77 -23.57 7.68
CA GLN A 558 3.07 -24.64 6.96
C GLN A 558 2.07 -24.06 5.93
N TYR A 559 1.29 -23.07 6.33
CA TYR A 559 0.34 -22.38 5.46
C TYR A 559 1.03 -21.66 4.29
N LEU A 560 2.13 -20.93 4.53
CA LEU A 560 2.91 -20.31 3.46
C LEU A 560 3.52 -21.33 2.51
N ARG A 561 4.01 -22.48 3.01
CA ARG A 561 4.52 -23.56 2.16
C ARG A 561 3.43 -24.13 1.26
N PHE A 562 2.21 -24.29 1.79
CA PHE A 562 1.06 -24.69 0.99
C PHE A 562 0.76 -23.68 -0.13
N LEU A 563 0.64 -22.39 0.18
CA LEU A 563 0.41 -21.36 -0.84
C LEU A 563 1.53 -21.30 -1.89
N LYS A 564 2.79 -21.42 -1.46
CA LYS A 564 3.94 -21.50 -2.37
C LYS A 564 3.88 -22.73 -3.29
N SER A 565 3.30 -23.84 -2.83
CA SER A 565 3.08 -25.01 -3.68
C SER A 565 2.01 -24.77 -4.77
N ILE A 566 0.95 -24.01 -4.45
CA ILE A 566 -0.04 -23.56 -5.44
C ILE A 566 0.59 -22.56 -6.41
N LEU A 567 1.42 -21.63 -5.90
CA LEU A 567 2.18 -20.71 -6.74
C LEU A 567 3.04 -21.47 -7.74
N GLN A 568 3.85 -22.43 -7.26
CA GLN A 568 4.69 -23.27 -8.12
C GLN A 568 3.88 -24.03 -9.18
N TYR A 569 2.69 -24.53 -8.81
CA TYR A 569 1.77 -25.14 -9.77
C TYR A 569 1.35 -24.16 -10.86
N THR A 570 0.87 -22.96 -10.49
CA THR A 570 0.39 -21.95 -11.46
C THR A 570 1.52 -21.39 -12.33
N GLU A 571 2.74 -21.26 -11.81
CA GLU A 571 3.95 -20.91 -12.56
C GLU A 571 4.28 -21.96 -13.64
N ASN A 572 4.28 -23.23 -13.25
CA ASN A 572 4.53 -24.35 -14.16
C ASN A 572 3.42 -24.47 -15.20
N LEU A 573 2.16 -24.29 -14.80
CA LEU A 573 1.03 -24.27 -15.72
C LEU A 573 1.20 -23.17 -16.76
N ALA A 574 1.50 -21.94 -16.34
CA ALA A 574 1.75 -20.80 -17.24
C ALA A 574 2.94 -21.03 -18.19
N ALA A 575 3.94 -21.81 -17.78
CA ALA A 575 5.02 -22.22 -18.65
C ALA A 575 4.54 -23.24 -19.69
N TYR A 576 3.78 -24.27 -19.29
CA TYR A 576 3.31 -25.35 -20.16
C TYR A 576 2.25 -24.90 -21.17
N THR A 577 1.37 -23.96 -20.78
CA THR A 577 0.35 -23.37 -21.64
C THR A 577 0.86 -22.25 -22.54
N SER A 578 2.16 -21.92 -22.49
CA SER A 578 2.76 -20.95 -23.41
C SER A 578 2.73 -21.45 -24.86
N GLN A 579 2.63 -20.50 -25.80
CA GLN A 579 2.63 -20.80 -27.24
C GLN A 579 3.91 -21.51 -27.71
N ASP A 580 5.03 -21.35 -26.99
CA ASP A 580 6.29 -22.01 -27.32
C ASP A 580 6.32 -23.48 -26.89
N LYS A 581 5.79 -23.78 -25.69
CA LYS A 581 5.85 -25.13 -25.11
C LYS A 581 4.69 -26.02 -25.55
N ASN A 582 3.44 -25.54 -25.52
CA ASN A 582 2.21 -26.29 -25.83
C ASN A 582 2.15 -27.70 -25.20
N LYS A 583 2.53 -27.82 -23.92
CA LYS A 583 2.64 -29.08 -23.17
C LYS A 583 1.35 -29.41 -22.42
N TRP A 584 0.31 -29.75 -23.18
CA TRP A 584 -1.05 -29.95 -22.65
C TRP A 584 -1.20 -31.21 -21.80
N ASP A 585 -0.58 -32.32 -22.22
CA ASP A 585 -0.65 -33.59 -21.47
C ASP A 585 0.10 -33.47 -20.13
N GLU A 586 1.26 -32.81 -20.13
CA GLU A 586 2.01 -32.53 -18.89
C GLU A 586 1.27 -31.56 -17.97
N ALA A 587 0.46 -30.64 -18.51
CA ALA A 587 -0.39 -29.75 -17.72
C ALA A 587 -1.51 -30.52 -17.00
N VAL A 588 -2.09 -31.54 -17.65
CA VAL A 588 -3.09 -32.44 -17.03
C VAL A 588 -2.47 -33.24 -15.88
N ASN A 589 -1.31 -33.87 -16.10
CA ASN A 589 -0.59 -34.63 -15.06
C ASN A 589 -0.18 -33.74 -13.87
N LEU A 590 0.28 -32.53 -14.16
CA LEU A 590 0.61 -31.53 -13.14
C LEU A 590 -0.63 -31.15 -12.31
N THR A 591 -1.81 -31.09 -12.93
CA THR A 591 -3.09 -30.75 -12.27
C THR A 591 -3.50 -31.81 -11.26
N GLN A 592 -3.38 -33.09 -11.60
CA GLN A 592 -3.67 -34.21 -10.69
C GLN A 592 -2.87 -34.11 -9.39
N ALA A 593 -1.55 -33.89 -9.50
CA ALA A 593 -0.67 -33.77 -8.33
C ALA A 593 -0.99 -32.55 -7.47
N ALA A 594 -1.43 -31.44 -8.08
CA ALA A 594 -1.86 -30.25 -7.36
C ALA A 594 -3.18 -30.46 -6.61
N LEU A 595 -4.15 -31.13 -7.24
CA LEU A 595 -5.44 -31.45 -6.63
C LEU A 595 -5.28 -32.28 -5.35
N LEU A 596 -4.44 -33.32 -5.38
CA LEU A 596 -4.16 -34.14 -4.19
C LEU A 596 -3.56 -33.31 -3.04
N LYS A 597 -2.70 -32.34 -3.35
CA LYS A 597 -2.13 -31.43 -2.33
C LYS A 597 -3.19 -30.50 -1.75
N ILE A 598 -4.08 -29.96 -2.57
CA ILE A 598 -5.20 -29.12 -2.11
C ILE A 598 -6.12 -29.93 -1.21
N TRP A 599 -6.52 -31.13 -1.64
CA TRP A 599 -7.35 -32.05 -0.85
C TRP A 599 -6.71 -32.37 0.51
N THR A 600 -5.46 -32.86 0.50
CA THR A 600 -4.74 -33.25 1.73
C THR A 600 -4.61 -32.10 2.73
N PHE A 601 -4.42 -30.86 2.23
CA PHE A 601 -4.33 -29.68 3.10
C PHE A 601 -5.71 -29.24 3.61
N SER A 602 -6.74 -29.40 2.78
CA SER A 602 -8.14 -29.12 3.13
C SER A 602 -8.63 -30.05 4.23
N GLU A 603 -8.40 -31.37 4.12
CA GLU A 603 -8.76 -32.37 5.13
C GLU A 603 -8.13 -32.08 6.50
N LYS A 604 -6.91 -31.55 6.51
CA LYS A 604 -6.22 -31.15 7.75
C LYS A 604 -6.81 -29.90 8.40
N LYS A 605 -7.77 -29.23 7.76
CA LYS A 605 -8.44 -28.00 8.24
C LYS A 605 -7.48 -26.86 8.58
N GLN A 606 -6.42 -26.70 7.78
CA GLN A 606 -5.32 -25.75 8.06
C GLN A 606 -5.40 -24.41 7.29
N MET A 607 -6.31 -24.29 6.32
CA MET A 607 -6.59 -23.06 5.58
C MET A 607 -7.22 -21.98 6.46
N LEU A 608 -7.15 -20.71 6.06
CA LEU A 608 -7.71 -19.60 6.84
C LEU A 608 -9.21 -19.70 6.98
N ILE A 609 -9.91 -20.16 5.94
CA ILE A 609 -11.35 -20.36 6.01
C ILE A 609 -11.76 -21.39 7.09
N HIS A 610 -10.98 -22.44 7.29
CA HIS A 610 -11.26 -23.46 8.32
C HIS A 610 -11.08 -22.93 9.75
N LEU A 611 -10.24 -21.90 9.89
CA LEU A 611 -9.94 -21.26 11.17
C LEU A 611 -10.84 -20.06 11.45
N ALA A 612 -11.57 -19.58 10.44
CA ALA A 612 -12.59 -18.57 10.61
C ALA A 612 -13.71 -19.17 11.48
N LYS A 613 -13.85 -18.69 12.72
CA LYS A 613 -14.95 -19.13 13.59
C LYS A 613 -16.27 -18.94 12.83
N LYS A 614 -17.10 -19.99 12.76
CA LYS A 614 -18.53 -19.83 12.41
C LYS A 614 -19.03 -18.69 13.27
N SER A 615 -19.53 -17.62 12.65
CA SER A 615 -20.08 -16.46 13.34
C SER A 615 -21.17 -16.94 14.29
N THR A 616 -20.83 -17.21 15.54
CA THR A 616 -21.82 -17.28 16.60
C THR A 616 -22.33 -15.87 16.73
N SER A 617 -23.55 -15.66 16.26
CA SER A 617 -24.44 -14.64 16.78
C SER A 617 -24.36 -14.69 18.31
N LYS A 618 -23.57 -13.79 18.88
CA LYS A 618 -23.79 -13.31 20.23
C LYS A 618 -23.75 -11.80 20.14
N VAL A 619 -24.94 -11.28 19.83
CA VAL A 619 -25.43 -10.07 20.46
C VAL A 619 -25.26 -10.27 21.97
N VAL A 620 -24.32 -9.54 22.58
CA VAL A 620 -24.47 -8.85 23.86
C VAL A 620 -23.62 -7.60 23.79
#